data_AF-A0A3E4TRY5-F1
#
_entry.id   AF-A0A3E4TRY5-F1
#
_cell.length_a   1.000
_cell.length_b   1.000
_cell.length_c   1.000
_cell.angle_alpha   90.00
_cell.angle_beta   90.00
_cell.angle_gamma   90.00
#
_symmetry.space_group_name_H-M   'P 1'
#
loop_
_entity.id
_entity.type
_entity.pdbx_description
1 polymer ?
#
loop_
_entity_poly.entity_id
_entity_poly.type
_entity_poly.pdbx_seq_one_letter_code
_entity_poly.pdbx_strand_id
1 'polypeptide(L)'
;MNKENVKQSTVDIFCEKKELEKSCLDNAISKVPWLQKFKLIEDELQERPDFILERKKNFIGIEHFHIDMLYVDKKKHTGLARYTYNDLKTLYKKYHVKAEKNNFESQDAKDATLELEKIFNELIDIQNKFDYNFFIKEWDRIFTKHYIRRYEYREDKNLDKLGFLIEIRKYFKFPYMCSTNNTTIRLDSNNIPITKDIAEYLNKFGDGVDFFIIVVKGLFDDSVSVEFFDKDKPPRAKFDNFEFRKIPGKFRFNVEK
;
A
#
# COMPACT_ATOMS: atom_id res chain seq x y z
N MET A 1 -29.79 10.30 -15.47
CA MET A 1 -28.75 9.27 -15.46
C MET A 1 -27.63 9.79 -14.54
N ASN A 2 -27.81 9.60 -13.23
CA ASN A 2 -26.86 10.07 -12.23
C ASN A 2 -25.67 9.10 -12.23
N LYS A 3 -24.46 9.61 -12.50
CA LYS A 3 -23.21 8.95 -12.14
C LYS A 3 -23.04 9.05 -10.62
N GLU A 4 -23.82 8.27 -9.89
CA GLU A 4 -23.67 8.12 -8.46
C GLU A 4 -22.46 7.22 -8.17
N ASN A 5 -21.44 7.83 -7.56
CA ASN A 5 -20.56 7.23 -6.56
C ASN A 5 -20.44 5.70 -6.62
N VAL A 6 -19.60 5.20 -7.53
CA VAL A 6 -19.02 3.87 -7.34
C VAL A 6 -18.06 4.02 -6.16
N LYS A 7 -18.57 3.71 -4.97
CA LYS A 7 -17.79 3.61 -3.73
C LYS A 7 -16.60 2.71 -4.01
N GLN A 8 -15.41 3.29 -3.92
CA GLN A 8 -14.13 2.64 -4.12
C GLN A 8 -13.91 1.61 -3.02
N SER A 9 -14.36 0.39 -3.26
CA SER A 9 -14.28 -0.73 -2.34
C SER A 9 -14.15 -2.01 -3.15
N THR A 10 -13.06 -2.77 -2.99
CA THR A 10 -12.67 -3.99 -3.76
C THR A 10 -12.21 -3.83 -5.22
N VAL A 11 -12.19 -2.60 -5.78
CA VAL A 11 -11.89 -2.33 -7.21
C VAL A 11 -10.41 -2.58 -7.57
N ASP A 12 -9.48 -2.41 -6.62
CA ASP A 12 -8.03 -2.49 -6.88
C ASP A 12 -7.56 -3.84 -7.47
N ILE A 13 -8.27 -4.95 -7.19
CA ILE A 13 -7.94 -6.30 -7.71
C ILE A 13 -8.00 -6.34 -9.25
N PHE A 14 -8.87 -5.51 -9.83
CA PHE A 14 -9.14 -5.49 -11.27
C PHE A 14 -8.50 -4.31 -11.99
N CYS A 15 -8.02 -3.31 -11.26
CA CYS A 15 -7.38 -2.13 -11.80
C CYS A 15 -6.04 -2.42 -12.48
N GLU A 16 -5.74 -1.60 -13.48
CA GLU A 16 -4.41 -1.58 -14.08
C GLU A 16 -3.40 -0.84 -13.18
N LYS A 17 -2.11 -1.06 -13.45
CA LYS A 17 -1.03 -0.48 -12.64
C LYS A 17 -1.15 1.05 -12.51
N LYS A 18 -1.34 1.76 -13.63
CA LYS A 18 -1.44 3.23 -13.64
C LYS A 18 -2.67 3.75 -12.88
N GLU A 19 -3.78 3.01 -12.91
CA GLU A 19 -4.98 3.35 -12.13
C GLU A 19 -4.73 3.19 -10.62
N LEU A 20 -4.00 2.16 -10.21
CA LEU A 20 -3.62 1.95 -8.80
C LEU A 20 -2.69 3.06 -8.30
N GLU A 21 -1.69 3.43 -9.09
CA GLU A 21 -0.78 4.54 -8.79
C GLU A 21 -1.57 5.86 -8.66
N LYS A 22 -2.46 6.16 -9.62
CA LYS A 22 -3.31 7.37 -9.57
C LYS A 22 -4.25 7.35 -8.36
N SER A 23 -4.86 6.21 -8.05
CA SER A 23 -5.69 6.03 -6.85
C SER A 23 -4.89 6.30 -5.56
N CYS A 24 -3.63 5.88 -5.50
CA CYS A 24 -2.75 6.19 -4.36
C CYS A 24 -2.49 7.70 -4.25
N LEU A 25 -2.21 8.37 -5.36
CA LEU A 25 -2.04 9.83 -5.40
C LEU A 25 -3.33 10.56 -4.98
N ASP A 26 -4.48 10.17 -5.51
CA ASP A 26 -5.77 10.79 -5.19
C ASP A 26 -6.08 10.69 -3.69
N ASN A 27 -5.77 9.54 -3.08
CA ASN A 27 -5.86 9.36 -1.64
C ASN A 27 -4.95 10.33 -0.88
N ALA A 28 -3.70 10.50 -1.32
CA ALA A 28 -2.78 11.48 -0.74
C ALA A 28 -3.31 12.91 -0.86
N ILE A 29 -3.74 13.34 -2.06
CA ILE A 29 -4.31 14.67 -2.31
C ILE A 29 -5.52 14.89 -1.41
N SER A 30 -6.44 13.92 -1.31
CA SER A 30 -7.66 14.06 -0.49
C SER A 30 -7.39 14.30 0.99
N LYS A 31 -6.24 13.84 1.53
CA LYS A 31 -5.91 13.92 2.96
C LYS A 31 -4.79 14.89 3.32
N VAL A 32 -4.06 15.43 2.34
CA VAL A 32 -2.98 16.39 2.56
C VAL A 32 -3.40 17.77 2.05
N PRO A 33 -3.82 18.70 2.93
CA PRO A 33 -4.34 20.01 2.53
C PRO A 33 -3.37 20.87 1.70
N TRP A 34 -2.06 20.61 1.82
CA TRP A 34 -1.07 21.28 0.98
C TRP A 34 -1.13 20.83 -0.48
N LEU A 35 -1.32 19.53 -0.74
CA LEU A 35 -1.41 18.96 -2.09
C LEU A 35 -2.70 19.35 -2.82
N GLN A 36 -3.81 19.54 -2.09
CA GLN A 36 -5.11 19.98 -2.64
C GLN A 36 -5.04 21.34 -3.37
N LYS A 37 -3.97 22.11 -3.15
CA LYS A 37 -3.75 23.41 -3.78
C LYS A 37 -3.15 23.30 -5.18
N PHE A 38 -2.73 22.10 -5.58
CA PHE A 38 -2.12 21.81 -6.88
C PHE A 38 -3.08 21.03 -7.77
N LYS A 39 -2.86 21.10 -9.09
CA LYS A 39 -3.58 20.33 -10.09
C LYS A 39 -2.64 19.30 -10.70
N LEU A 40 -3.09 18.06 -10.85
CA LEU A 40 -2.36 17.04 -11.59
C LEU A 40 -2.25 17.44 -13.06
N ILE A 41 -1.05 17.37 -13.63
CA ILE A 41 -0.84 17.46 -15.07
C ILE A 41 -0.97 16.05 -15.63
N GLU A 42 -1.99 15.83 -16.46
CA GLU A 42 -2.17 14.58 -17.19
C GLU A 42 -1.31 14.63 -18.45
N ASP A 43 -0.22 13.88 -18.45
CA ASP A 43 0.67 13.69 -19.59
C ASP A 43 0.94 12.18 -19.72
N GLU A 44 0.41 11.56 -20.77
CA GLU A 44 0.50 10.11 -20.97
C GLU A 44 1.93 9.63 -21.25
N LEU A 45 2.83 10.55 -21.64
CA LEU A 45 4.25 10.26 -21.90
C LEU A 45 5.14 10.53 -20.66
N GLN A 46 4.56 11.08 -19.60
CA GLN A 46 5.28 11.38 -18.36
C GLN A 46 5.63 10.08 -17.61
N GLU A 47 6.89 9.68 -17.71
CA GLU A 47 7.39 8.50 -16.98
C GLU A 47 8.10 8.84 -15.67
N ARG A 48 8.69 10.05 -15.53
CA ARG A 48 9.61 10.38 -14.42
C ARG A 48 9.57 11.87 -14.03
N PRO A 49 9.16 12.22 -12.80
CA PRO A 49 8.56 11.34 -11.80
C PRO A 49 7.18 10.84 -12.26
N ASP A 50 6.61 9.84 -11.59
CA ASP A 50 5.30 9.28 -11.95
C ASP A 50 4.17 10.32 -12.06
N PHE A 51 4.24 11.40 -11.26
CA PHE A 51 3.25 12.47 -11.26
C PHE A 51 3.88 13.85 -11.17
N ILE A 52 3.28 14.81 -11.87
CA ILE A 52 3.61 16.23 -11.75
C ILE A 52 2.35 17.00 -11.40
N LEU A 53 2.45 17.84 -10.35
CA LEU A 53 1.36 18.73 -9.95
C LEU A 53 1.78 20.20 -10.08
N GLU A 54 0.87 21.04 -10.56
CA GLU A 54 1.11 22.45 -10.83
C GLU A 54 0.27 23.37 -9.93
N ARG A 55 0.88 24.48 -9.49
CA ARG A 55 0.18 25.63 -8.92
C ARG A 55 0.85 26.94 -9.30
N LYS A 56 0.16 27.81 -10.04
CA LYS A 56 0.63 29.16 -10.41
C LYS A 56 2.06 29.15 -11.01
N LYS A 57 2.33 28.22 -11.94
CA LYS A 57 3.65 27.96 -12.56
C LYS A 57 4.72 27.31 -11.68
N ASN A 58 4.37 26.92 -10.46
CA ASN A 58 5.23 26.08 -9.63
C ASN A 58 4.89 24.62 -9.88
N PHE A 59 5.91 23.78 -10.04
CA PHE A 59 5.78 22.35 -10.35
C PHE A 59 6.35 21.52 -9.20
N ILE A 60 5.59 20.53 -8.75
CA ILE A 60 6.08 19.52 -7.82
C ILE A 60 6.02 18.15 -8.48
N GLY A 61 7.07 17.37 -8.32
CA GLY A 61 7.12 15.98 -8.73
C GLY A 61 6.81 15.04 -7.58
N ILE A 62 6.11 13.95 -7.89
CA ILE A 62 5.86 12.86 -6.96
C ILE A 62 6.22 11.54 -7.63
N GLU A 63 7.27 10.88 -7.14
CA GLU A 63 7.63 9.52 -7.53
C GLU A 63 6.86 8.54 -6.65
N HIS A 64 6.19 7.56 -7.24
CA HIS A 64 5.46 6.52 -6.52
C HIS A 64 6.28 5.23 -6.45
N PHE A 65 6.21 4.55 -5.31
CA PHE A 65 6.60 3.16 -5.22
C PHE A 65 5.89 2.43 -4.10
N HIS A 66 5.78 1.11 -4.27
CA HIS A 66 5.14 0.23 -3.32
C HIS A 66 6.17 -0.51 -2.46
N ILE A 67 5.97 -0.50 -1.14
CA ILE A 67 6.69 -1.35 -0.19
C ILE A 67 5.67 -2.25 0.50
N ASP A 68 5.85 -3.56 0.34
CA ASP A 68 4.97 -4.55 0.95
C ASP A 68 5.40 -4.84 2.39
N MET A 69 4.45 -5.17 3.28
CA MET A 69 4.76 -5.61 4.64
C MET A 69 4.95 -7.12 4.71
N LEU A 70 4.28 -7.88 3.83
CA LEU A 70 4.27 -9.34 3.85
C LEU A 70 4.84 -9.89 2.55
N TYR A 71 5.60 -10.98 2.66
CA TYR A 71 6.30 -11.60 1.54
C TYR A 71 6.07 -13.11 1.55
N VAL A 72 5.68 -13.67 0.40
CA VAL A 72 5.41 -15.11 0.24
C VAL A 72 6.68 -15.92 0.43
N ASP A 73 7.76 -15.45 -0.18
CA ASP A 73 9.07 -16.10 -0.15
C ASP A 73 10.16 -15.03 0.04
N LYS A 74 10.86 -15.13 1.18
CA LYS A 74 11.97 -14.25 1.52
C LYS A 74 13.13 -14.31 0.50
N LYS A 75 13.27 -15.41 -0.26
CA LYS A 75 14.29 -15.56 -1.30
C LYS A 75 13.91 -14.88 -2.62
N LYS A 76 12.62 -14.79 -2.91
CA LYS A 76 12.11 -14.21 -4.17
C LYS A 76 11.73 -12.74 -4.06
N HIS A 77 11.83 -12.15 -2.87
CA HIS A 77 11.50 -10.73 -2.62
C HIS A 77 10.11 -10.34 -3.17
N THR A 78 9.18 -11.30 -3.19
CA THR A 78 7.87 -11.14 -3.82
C THR A 78 6.84 -10.73 -2.78
N GLY A 79 6.34 -9.50 -2.91
CA GLY A 79 5.28 -8.97 -2.04
C GLY A 79 3.98 -9.75 -2.18
N LEU A 80 3.34 -10.03 -1.05
CA LEU A 80 2.14 -10.85 -0.94
C LEU A 80 0.91 -10.19 -1.55
N ALA A 81 0.84 -8.86 -1.65
CA ALA A 81 -0.34 -8.16 -2.16
C ALA A 81 -0.58 -8.55 -3.61
N ARG A 82 0.48 -8.53 -4.42
CA ARG A 82 0.44 -8.92 -5.84
C ARG A 82 0.02 -10.38 -6.02
N TYR A 83 0.54 -11.27 -5.19
CA TYR A 83 0.19 -12.70 -5.25
C TYR A 83 -1.29 -12.90 -4.93
N THR A 84 -1.75 -12.30 -3.83
CA THR A 84 -3.13 -12.38 -3.37
C THR A 84 -4.12 -11.81 -4.39
N TYR A 85 -3.77 -10.69 -5.04
CA TYR A 85 -4.59 -10.14 -6.12
C TYR A 85 -4.76 -11.10 -7.29
N ASN A 86 -3.69 -11.78 -7.70
CA ASN A 86 -3.77 -12.75 -8.79
C ASN A 86 -4.63 -13.96 -8.42
N ASP A 87 -4.49 -14.47 -7.20
CA ASP A 87 -5.30 -15.59 -6.71
C ASP A 87 -6.78 -15.22 -6.64
N LEU A 88 -7.12 -14.06 -6.06
CA LEU A 88 -8.51 -13.59 -5.99
C LEU A 88 -9.10 -13.29 -7.36
N LYS A 89 -8.32 -12.71 -8.28
CA LYS A 89 -8.74 -12.47 -9.67
C LYS A 89 -9.01 -13.80 -10.40
N THR A 90 -8.20 -14.82 -10.14
CA THR A 90 -8.35 -16.15 -10.73
C THR A 90 -9.60 -16.84 -10.19
N LEU A 91 -9.79 -16.81 -8.87
CA LEU A 91 -10.99 -17.29 -8.20
C LEU A 91 -12.25 -16.62 -8.77
N TYR A 92 -12.25 -15.28 -8.82
CA TYR A 92 -13.36 -14.50 -9.36
C TYR A 92 -13.68 -14.92 -10.79
N LYS A 93 -12.68 -14.93 -11.69
CA LYS A 93 -12.91 -15.32 -13.10
C LYS A 93 -13.46 -16.74 -13.24
N LYS A 94 -12.97 -17.69 -12.45
CA LYS A 94 -13.39 -19.09 -12.49
C LYS A 94 -14.89 -19.25 -12.18
N TYR A 95 -15.36 -18.56 -11.15
CA TYR A 95 -16.73 -18.73 -10.65
C TYR A 95 -17.73 -17.71 -11.21
N HIS A 96 -17.30 -16.49 -11.47
CA HIS A 96 -18.15 -15.44 -12.05
C HIS A 96 -18.64 -15.81 -13.45
N VAL A 97 -17.78 -16.39 -14.31
CA VAL A 97 -18.17 -16.84 -15.65
C VAL A 97 -19.26 -17.93 -15.60
N LYS A 98 -19.26 -18.78 -14.56
CA LYS A 98 -20.34 -19.76 -14.37
C LYS A 98 -21.63 -19.09 -13.94
N ALA A 99 -21.55 -18.10 -13.05
CA ALA A 99 -22.70 -17.33 -12.59
C ALA A 99 -23.35 -16.53 -13.73
N GLU A 100 -22.56 -15.84 -14.57
CA GLU A 100 -23.07 -15.11 -15.74
C GLU A 100 -23.79 -16.03 -16.75
N LYS A 101 -23.35 -17.29 -16.84
CA LYS A 101 -23.95 -18.31 -17.71
C LYS A 101 -25.12 -19.07 -17.06
N ASN A 102 -25.56 -18.68 -15.86
CA ASN A 102 -26.57 -19.39 -15.06
C ASN A 102 -26.22 -20.87 -14.78
N ASN A 103 -24.93 -21.21 -14.77
CA ASN A 103 -24.41 -22.57 -14.52
C ASN A 103 -23.66 -22.65 -13.17
N PHE A 104 -23.96 -21.74 -12.25
CA PHE A 104 -23.35 -21.73 -10.93
C PHE A 104 -24.18 -22.58 -9.96
N GLU A 105 -23.64 -23.72 -9.56
CA GLU A 105 -24.35 -24.69 -8.74
C GLU A 105 -23.93 -24.63 -7.25
N SER A 106 -24.66 -25.32 -6.38
CA SER A 106 -24.33 -25.40 -4.95
C SER A 106 -22.94 -25.98 -4.69
N GLN A 107 -22.41 -26.83 -5.57
CA GLN A 107 -21.05 -27.34 -5.44
C GLN A 107 -20.01 -26.26 -5.79
N ASP A 108 -20.29 -25.39 -6.77
CA ASP A 108 -19.41 -24.26 -7.09
C ASP A 108 -19.29 -23.30 -5.91
N ALA A 109 -20.39 -23.04 -5.19
CA ALA A 109 -20.37 -22.22 -3.98
C ALA A 109 -19.45 -22.81 -2.91
N LYS A 110 -19.51 -24.13 -2.69
CA LYS A 110 -18.63 -24.84 -1.74
C LYS A 110 -17.17 -24.78 -2.18
N ASP A 111 -16.90 -25.07 -3.44
CA ASP A 111 -15.53 -25.09 -3.96
C ASP A 111 -14.90 -23.70 -3.94
N ALA A 112 -15.64 -22.67 -4.36
CA ALA A 112 -15.21 -21.28 -4.31
C ALA A 112 -14.88 -20.86 -2.87
N THR A 113 -15.71 -21.32 -1.92
CA THR A 113 -15.51 -21.06 -0.50
C THR A 113 -14.23 -21.71 0.01
N LEU A 114 -13.98 -22.99 -0.29
CA LEU A 114 -12.77 -23.69 0.11
C LEU A 114 -11.49 -23.06 -0.46
N GLU A 115 -11.54 -22.63 -1.73
CA GLU A 115 -10.41 -21.92 -2.34
C GLU A 115 -10.18 -20.55 -1.69
N LEU A 116 -11.24 -19.82 -1.36
CA LEU A 116 -11.16 -18.55 -0.65
C LEU A 116 -10.60 -18.73 0.78
N GLU A 117 -11.04 -19.77 1.51
CA GLU A 117 -10.47 -20.13 2.82
C GLU A 117 -8.98 -20.40 2.72
N LYS A 118 -8.54 -21.10 1.67
CA LYS A 118 -7.12 -21.40 1.45
C LYS A 118 -6.32 -20.11 1.30
N ILE A 119 -6.78 -19.17 0.47
CA ILE A 119 -6.13 -17.86 0.28
C ILE A 119 -6.04 -17.12 1.62
N PHE A 120 -7.15 -16.99 2.36
CA PHE A 120 -7.15 -16.27 3.63
C PHE A 120 -6.29 -16.93 4.72
N ASN A 121 -6.26 -18.26 4.77
CA ASN A 121 -5.44 -18.97 5.74
C ASN A 121 -3.95 -18.87 5.43
N GLU A 122 -3.57 -18.85 4.15
CA GLU A 122 -2.19 -18.58 3.75
C GLU A 122 -1.75 -17.16 4.14
N LEU A 123 -2.63 -16.17 3.97
CA LEU A 123 -2.38 -14.80 4.43
C LEU A 123 -2.19 -14.73 5.95
N ILE A 124 -3.02 -15.44 6.74
CA ILE A 124 -2.84 -15.54 8.19
C ILE A 124 -1.48 -16.12 8.51
N ASP A 125 -1.12 -17.24 7.88
CA ASP A 125 0.14 -17.94 8.16
C ASP A 125 1.35 -17.05 7.85
N ILE A 126 1.31 -16.27 6.77
CA ILE A 126 2.37 -15.33 6.41
C ILE A 126 2.41 -14.14 7.38
N GLN A 127 1.26 -13.55 7.73
CA GLN A 127 1.22 -12.45 8.70
C GLN A 127 1.77 -12.90 10.06
N ASN A 128 1.40 -14.10 10.51
CA ASN A 128 1.89 -14.69 11.75
C ASN A 128 3.41 -14.97 11.71
N LYS A 129 4.00 -15.10 10.52
CA LYS A 129 5.45 -15.28 10.29
C LYS A 129 6.16 -13.97 9.92
N PHE A 130 5.50 -12.82 10.04
CA PHE A 130 6.12 -11.52 9.80
C PHE A 130 7.45 -11.38 10.55
N ASP A 131 8.44 -10.83 9.86
CA ASP A 131 9.80 -10.63 10.34
C ASP A 131 10.20 -9.20 10.04
N TYR A 132 10.30 -8.40 11.11
CA TYR A 132 10.62 -6.98 11.02
C TYR A 132 11.98 -6.72 10.35
N ASN A 133 13.00 -7.52 10.64
CA ASN A 133 14.33 -7.32 10.06
C ASN A 133 14.32 -7.57 8.55
N PHE A 134 13.57 -8.58 8.11
CA PHE A 134 13.37 -8.82 6.69
C PHE A 134 12.59 -7.68 6.03
N PHE A 135 11.54 -7.19 6.69
CA PHE A 135 10.77 -6.04 6.21
C PHE A 135 11.64 -4.78 6.04
N ILE A 136 12.47 -4.43 7.01
CA ILE A 136 13.38 -3.28 6.92
C ILE A 136 14.42 -3.47 5.81
N LYS A 137 14.92 -4.69 5.60
CA LYS A 137 15.81 -4.99 4.46
C LYS A 137 15.13 -4.72 3.11
N GLU A 138 13.85 -5.08 2.97
CA GLU A 138 13.11 -4.80 1.75
C GLU A 138 12.76 -3.32 1.60
N TRP A 139 12.46 -2.65 2.72
CA TRP A 139 12.32 -1.21 2.76
C TRP A 139 13.57 -0.52 2.22
N ASP A 140 14.76 -0.87 2.73
CA ASP A 140 16.03 -0.35 2.26
C ASP A 140 16.23 -0.57 0.76
N ARG A 141 16.05 -1.82 0.30
CA ARG A 141 16.26 -2.22 -1.10
C ARG A 141 15.40 -1.38 -2.06
N ILE A 142 14.12 -1.20 -1.73
CA ILE A 142 13.17 -0.46 -2.58
C ILE A 142 13.43 1.04 -2.45
N PHE A 143 13.51 1.56 -1.22
CA PHE A 143 13.70 2.99 -0.99
C PHE A 143 14.99 3.47 -1.64
N THR A 144 16.12 2.79 -1.43
CA THR A 144 17.43 3.19 -1.95
C THR A 144 17.45 3.17 -3.48
N LYS A 145 16.75 2.22 -4.11
CA LYS A 145 16.58 2.19 -5.58
C LYS A 145 15.95 3.48 -6.13
N HIS A 146 14.91 4.00 -5.49
CA HIS A 146 14.27 5.25 -5.91
C HIS A 146 15.08 6.47 -5.45
N TYR A 147 15.65 6.43 -4.24
CA TYR A 147 16.40 7.54 -3.67
C TYR A 147 17.65 7.89 -4.48
N ILE A 148 18.40 6.92 -4.99
CA ILE A 148 19.58 7.19 -5.83
C ILE A 148 19.20 7.96 -7.10
N ARG A 149 17.99 7.76 -7.62
CA ARG A 149 17.46 8.37 -8.85
C ARG A 149 16.77 9.71 -8.63
N ARG A 150 16.76 10.23 -7.40
CA ARG A 150 16.11 11.51 -7.04
C ARG A 150 16.55 12.70 -7.90
N TYR A 151 17.79 12.69 -8.38
CA TYR A 151 18.28 13.73 -9.28
C TYR A 151 17.72 13.59 -10.69
N GLU A 152 17.62 12.37 -11.23
CA GLU A 152 16.94 12.10 -12.51
C GLU A 152 15.48 12.58 -12.48
N TYR A 153 14.78 12.34 -11.38
CA TYR A 153 13.38 12.77 -11.24
C TYR A 153 13.20 14.29 -11.23
N ARG A 154 14.27 15.06 -10.95
CA ARG A 154 14.25 16.53 -10.94
C ARG A 154 14.65 17.14 -12.28
N GLU A 155 15.27 16.37 -13.17
CA GLU A 155 15.80 16.88 -14.43
C GLU A 155 14.70 17.35 -15.40
N ASP A 156 13.46 16.89 -15.21
CA ASP A 156 12.32 17.28 -16.04
C ASP A 156 11.43 18.39 -15.41
N LYS A 157 11.00 19.34 -16.25
CA LYS A 157 10.00 20.40 -15.96
C LYS A 157 10.36 21.44 -14.88
N ASN A 158 11.64 21.59 -14.50
CA ASN A 158 12.08 22.57 -13.48
C ASN A 158 11.26 22.44 -12.18
N LEU A 159 11.25 21.24 -11.58
CA LEU A 159 10.50 21.00 -10.35
C LEU A 159 11.01 21.88 -9.20
N ASP A 160 10.11 22.60 -8.55
CA ASP A 160 10.38 23.32 -7.31
C ASP A 160 10.60 22.37 -6.13
N LYS A 161 9.87 21.23 -6.14
CA LYS A 161 9.97 20.19 -5.11
C LYS A 161 9.80 18.80 -5.70
N LEU A 162 10.45 17.82 -5.09
CA LEU A 162 10.26 16.40 -5.31
C LEU A 162 9.82 15.74 -4.01
N GLY A 163 8.83 14.86 -4.09
CA GLY A 163 8.49 13.98 -2.97
C GLY A 163 8.30 12.54 -3.40
N PHE A 164 8.37 11.64 -2.43
CA PHE A 164 8.11 10.22 -2.64
C PHE A 164 6.78 9.83 -2.02
N LEU A 165 5.94 9.16 -2.81
CA LEU A 165 4.68 8.55 -2.42
C LEU A 165 4.90 7.06 -2.21
N ILE A 166 5.01 6.67 -0.94
CA ILE A 166 5.25 5.29 -0.51
C ILE A 166 3.91 4.63 -0.22
N GLU A 167 3.52 3.70 -1.08
CA GLU A 167 2.31 2.90 -0.89
C GLU A 167 2.60 1.64 -0.08
N ILE A 168 1.80 1.38 0.95
CA ILE A 168 1.85 0.16 1.76
C ILE A 168 0.46 -0.50 1.77
N ARG A 169 0.43 -1.83 1.67
CA ARG A 169 -0.82 -2.61 1.73
C ARG A 169 -1.00 -3.27 3.09
N LYS A 170 -2.13 -3.02 3.73
CA LYS A 170 -2.56 -3.64 4.97
C LYS A 170 -3.55 -4.77 4.65
N TYR A 171 -3.20 -5.98 5.03
CA TYR A 171 -3.94 -7.19 4.68
C TYR A 171 -5.21 -7.31 5.54
N PHE A 172 -5.00 -7.46 6.84
CA PHE A 172 -6.07 -7.61 7.80
C PHE A 172 -6.05 -6.48 8.81
N LYS A 173 -7.23 -6.14 9.36
CA LYS A 173 -7.37 -5.18 10.45
C LYS A 173 -6.97 -5.81 11.78
N PHE A 174 -5.67 -6.04 11.96
CA PHE A 174 -5.10 -6.47 13.24
C PHE A 174 -4.19 -5.42 13.87
N PRO A 175 -4.12 -5.38 15.22
CA PRO A 175 -3.22 -4.49 15.92
C PRO A 175 -1.76 -4.84 15.65
N TYR A 176 -0.90 -3.84 15.70
CA TYR A 176 0.54 -4.03 15.83
C TYR A 176 0.90 -4.25 17.30
N MET A 177 1.90 -5.10 17.55
CA MET A 177 2.60 -5.19 18.83
C MET A 177 3.93 -4.45 18.66
N CYS A 178 4.01 -3.22 19.17
CA CYS A 178 5.15 -2.34 19.00
C CYS A 178 6.07 -2.41 20.22
N SER A 179 7.37 -2.54 19.99
CA SER A 179 8.35 -2.61 21.07
C SER A 179 9.04 -1.25 21.24
N THR A 180 9.21 -0.80 22.49
CA THR A 180 10.03 0.36 22.84
C THR A 180 10.66 0.16 24.21
N ASN A 181 11.98 0.33 24.33
CA ASN A 181 12.69 0.30 25.62
C ASN A 181 12.28 -0.91 26.52
N ASN A 182 12.28 -2.11 25.93
CA ASN A 182 11.88 -3.38 26.58
C ASN A 182 10.40 -3.50 26.98
N THR A 183 9.54 -2.58 26.56
CA THR A 183 8.09 -2.68 26.71
C THR A 183 7.45 -2.99 25.37
N THR A 184 6.40 -3.81 25.38
CA THR A 184 5.58 -4.07 24.19
C THR A 184 4.20 -3.48 24.41
N ILE A 185 3.78 -2.62 23.50
CA ILE A 185 2.46 -2.00 23.51
C ILE A 185 1.63 -2.49 22.32
N ARG A 186 0.34 -2.66 22.56
CA ARG A 186 -0.62 -2.88 21.48
C ARG A 186 -0.97 -1.54 20.84
N LEU A 187 -0.85 -1.46 19.52
CA LEU A 187 -1.24 -0.29 18.73
C LEU A 187 -2.30 -0.69 17.69
N ASP A 188 -3.54 -0.26 17.94
CA ASP A 188 -4.63 -0.35 16.97
C ASP A 188 -4.58 0.86 16.03
N SER A 189 -3.75 0.74 14.99
CA SER A 189 -3.52 1.79 14.00
C SER A 189 -3.80 1.30 12.58
N ASN A 190 -4.33 2.21 11.76
CA ASN A 190 -4.38 2.01 10.30
C ASN A 190 -3.07 2.42 9.62
N ASN A 191 -2.30 3.34 10.23
CA ASN A 191 -0.95 3.67 9.82
C ASN A 191 0.04 2.58 10.25
N ILE A 192 1.16 2.50 9.52
CA ILE A 192 2.34 1.74 9.93
C ILE A 192 2.99 2.38 11.17
N PRO A 193 3.48 1.60 12.14
CA PRO A 193 4.25 2.16 13.25
C PRO A 193 5.56 2.77 12.75
N ILE A 194 5.79 4.06 13.02
CA ILE A 194 7.05 4.74 12.69
C ILE A 194 8.13 4.30 13.69
N THR A 195 8.99 3.39 13.22
CA THR A 195 10.14 2.86 13.94
C THR A 195 11.37 3.74 13.74
N LYS A 196 12.45 3.49 14.50
CA LYS A 196 13.74 4.16 14.32
C LYS A 196 14.26 4.01 12.89
N ASP A 197 14.31 2.78 12.37
CA ASP A 197 14.77 2.50 11.01
C ASP A 197 13.94 3.26 9.96
N ILE A 198 12.61 3.21 10.04
CA ILE A 198 11.73 3.92 9.09
C ILE A 198 11.95 5.44 9.18
N ALA A 199 12.05 5.98 10.40
CA ALA A 199 12.27 7.41 10.60
C ALA A 199 13.62 7.85 10.02
N GLU A 200 14.67 7.03 10.08
CA GLU A 200 15.97 7.35 9.47
C GLU A 200 15.86 7.54 7.95
N TYR A 201 15.16 6.65 7.24
CA TYR A 201 14.90 6.82 5.81
C TYR A 201 14.08 8.07 5.50
N LEU A 202 13.00 8.26 6.24
CA LEU A 202 12.08 9.38 6.04
C LEU A 202 12.66 10.73 6.51
N ASN A 203 13.78 10.76 7.25
CA ASN A 203 14.48 11.99 7.63
C ASN A 203 15.53 12.44 6.60
N LYS A 204 15.70 11.73 5.48
CA LYS A 204 16.64 12.08 4.40
C LYS A 204 16.19 13.26 3.52
N PHE A 205 15.45 14.22 4.09
CA PHE A 205 15.05 15.45 3.41
C PHE A 205 16.26 16.33 3.08
N GLY A 206 16.13 17.19 2.07
CA GLY A 206 17.10 18.24 1.76
C GLY A 206 18.25 17.80 0.86
N ASP A 207 18.45 16.50 0.67
CA ASP A 207 19.33 15.92 -0.36
C ASP A 207 18.45 15.41 -1.51
N GLY A 208 17.91 16.32 -2.33
CA GLY A 208 17.13 15.98 -3.53
C GLY A 208 15.68 15.52 -3.31
N VAL A 209 15.23 15.29 -2.07
CA VAL A 209 13.83 14.99 -1.73
C VAL A 209 13.34 15.99 -0.67
N ASP A 210 12.16 16.56 -0.88
CA ASP A 210 11.60 17.64 -0.04
C ASP A 210 10.50 17.17 0.91
N PHE A 211 9.79 16.09 0.55
CA PHE A 211 8.71 15.53 1.37
C PHE A 211 8.51 14.03 1.11
N PHE A 212 7.93 13.34 2.09
CA PHE A 212 7.49 11.95 1.98
C PHE A 212 6.01 11.86 2.29
N ILE A 213 5.31 10.99 1.58
CA ILE A 213 3.92 10.65 1.82
C ILE A 213 3.87 9.13 2.01
N ILE A 214 3.36 8.66 3.13
CA ILE A 214 3.02 7.26 3.31
C ILE A 214 1.52 7.11 3.16
N VAL A 215 1.09 6.25 2.25
CA VAL A 215 -0.31 5.85 2.10
C VAL A 215 -0.42 4.38 2.44
N VAL A 216 -1.19 4.08 3.50
CA VAL A 216 -1.53 2.70 3.85
C VAL A 216 -2.95 2.42 3.37
N LYS A 217 -3.11 1.46 2.45
CA LYS A 217 -4.41 1.03 1.92
C LYS A 217 -4.74 -0.37 2.41
N GLY A 218 -5.99 -0.59 2.81
CA GLY A 218 -6.54 -1.93 3.00
C GLY A 218 -6.45 -2.76 1.73
N LEU A 219 -6.19 -4.06 1.88
CA LEU A 219 -6.25 -5.02 0.78
C LEU A 219 -7.69 -5.51 0.55
N PHE A 220 -8.44 -5.71 1.63
CA PHE A 220 -9.80 -6.23 1.62
C PHE A 220 -10.86 -5.27 2.17
N ASP A 221 -10.45 -4.05 2.52
CA ASP A 221 -11.34 -3.01 3.04
C ASP A 221 -10.97 -1.64 2.47
N ASP A 222 -11.83 -0.66 2.73
CA ASP A 222 -11.69 0.71 2.21
C ASP A 222 -10.83 1.58 3.12
N SER A 223 -10.12 0.96 4.06
CA SER A 223 -9.29 1.72 4.97
C SER A 223 -8.15 2.37 4.19
N VAL A 224 -8.05 3.68 4.36
CA VAL A 224 -6.94 4.45 3.83
C VAL A 224 -6.45 5.35 4.95
N SER A 225 -5.15 5.34 5.18
CA SER A 225 -4.50 6.29 6.07
C SER A 225 -3.31 6.92 5.38
N VAL A 226 -3.09 8.21 5.65
CA VAL A 226 -2.10 9.03 4.94
C VAL A 226 -1.31 9.80 5.98
N GLU A 227 0.01 9.71 5.89
CA GLU A 227 0.94 10.51 6.69
C GLU A 227 1.83 11.32 5.76
N PHE A 228 1.98 12.60 6.07
CA PHE A 228 2.81 13.54 5.32
C PHE A 228 3.94 14.02 6.22
N PHE A 229 5.17 13.95 5.70
CA PHE A 229 6.38 14.35 6.38
C PHE A 229 7.19 15.30 5.49
N ASP A 230 7.73 16.34 6.11
CA ASP A 230 8.67 17.27 5.49
C ASP A 230 9.66 17.77 6.56
N LYS A 231 10.53 18.71 6.18
CA LYS A 231 11.51 19.32 7.09
C LYS A 231 10.87 20.01 8.31
N ASP A 232 9.65 20.52 8.19
CA ASP A 232 8.97 21.29 9.22
C ASP A 232 8.18 20.34 10.15
N LYS A 233 7.79 19.18 9.63
CA LYS A 233 7.12 18.08 10.35
C LYS A 233 7.83 16.75 10.08
N PRO A 234 9.05 16.55 10.62
CA PRO A 234 9.80 15.33 10.40
C PRO A 234 9.17 14.13 11.11
N PRO A 235 9.36 12.90 10.60
CA PRO A 235 8.94 11.68 11.25
C PRO A 235 9.68 11.52 12.59
N ARG A 236 8.95 11.18 13.64
CA ARG A 236 9.50 10.89 14.95
C ARG A 236 9.34 9.40 15.25
N ALA A 237 10.46 8.71 15.42
CA ALA A 237 10.45 7.32 15.87
C ALA A 237 9.79 7.20 17.23
N LYS A 238 8.80 6.32 17.34
CA LYS A 238 8.12 5.99 18.60
C LYS A 238 8.46 4.59 19.09
N PHE A 239 8.97 3.75 18.21
CA PHE A 239 9.15 2.32 18.43
C PHE A 239 10.50 1.87 17.89
N ASP A 240 11.06 0.83 18.49
CA ASP A 240 12.28 0.17 18.01
C ASP A 240 11.93 -0.83 16.90
N ASN A 241 10.85 -1.59 17.07
CA ASN A 241 10.31 -2.50 16.05
C ASN A 241 8.81 -2.70 16.26
N PHE A 242 8.18 -3.47 15.38
CA PHE A 242 6.83 -3.98 15.58
C PHE A 242 6.68 -5.38 15.01
N GLU A 243 5.65 -6.09 15.44
CA GLU A 243 5.09 -7.25 14.74
C GLU A 243 3.57 -7.13 14.62
N PHE A 244 2.94 -7.97 13.82
CA PHE A 244 1.49 -8.11 13.85
C PHE A 244 1.09 -8.97 15.05
N ARG A 245 -0.01 -8.59 15.73
CA ARG A 245 -0.65 -9.48 16.69
C ARG A 245 -1.01 -10.79 15.97
N LYS A 246 -0.57 -11.92 16.54
CA LYS A 246 -0.86 -13.23 15.97
C LYS A 246 -2.37 -13.48 15.93
N ILE A 247 -2.84 -13.98 14.81
CA ILE A 247 -4.22 -14.38 14.63
C ILE A 247 -4.32 -15.86 15.05
N PRO A 248 -5.05 -16.18 16.13
CA PRO A 248 -5.26 -17.57 16.51
C PRO A 248 -6.28 -18.22 15.57
N GLY A 249 -5.95 -19.41 15.06
CA GLY A 249 -6.88 -20.23 14.28
C GLY A 249 -6.84 -19.97 12.78
N LYS A 250 -7.90 -20.42 12.10
CA LYS A 250 -8.06 -20.40 10.64
C LYS A 250 -9.42 -19.82 10.27
N PHE A 251 -9.48 -19.06 9.17
CA PHE A 251 -10.74 -18.68 8.54
C PHE A 251 -11.50 -19.93 8.08
N ARG A 252 -12.80 -19.93 8.39
CA ARG A 252 -13.78 -20.88 7.89
C ARG A 252 -15.05 -20.12 7.53
N PHE A 253 -15.62 -20.42 6.39
CA PHE A 253 -16.90 -19.90 5.93
C PHE A 253 -17.94 -21.01 6.03
N ASN A 254 -19.10 -20.68 6.59
CA ASN A 254 -20.24 -21.57 6.56
C ASN A 254 -21.14 -21.14 5.40
N VAL A 255 -21.23 -21.99 4.37
CA VAL A 255 -22.18 -21.79 3.27
C VAL A 255 -23.51 -22.41 3.71
N GLU A 256 -24.48 -21.56 4.03
CA GLU A 256 -25.86 -22.02 4.24
C GLU A 256 -26.46 -22.51 2.92
N LYS A 257 -27.28 -23.56 3.00
CA LYS A 257 -27.91 -24.20 1.84
C LYS A 257 -29.13 -23.44 1.37
#